data_AF-A0A383EAE2-F1
#
_entry.id   AF-A0A383EAE2-F1
#
_cell.length_a   1.000
_cell.length_b   1.000
_cell.length_c   1.000
_cell.angle_alpha   90.00
_cell.angle_beta   90.00
_cell.angle_gamma   90.00
#
_symmetry.space_group_name_H-M   'P 1'
#
loop_
_entity.id
_entity.type
_entity.pdbx_description
1 polymer ?
#
loop_
_entity_poly.entity_id
_entity_poly.type
_entity_poly.pdbx_seq_one_letter_code
_entity_poly.pdbx_strand_id
1 'polypeptide(L)'
;MKYHSQRCDVIVVGAGLAGICAAVTAARAGALVSLVEARSSLGGRIGREVCFPLEDGSVPNFAYFRETGLLDEILLTNLASNFDGTYEGRDRVLNDFVRSQKRLLYFNDLPVIEAELNERKDKILSVTGIDGLGRSRRRFMAPVYIDCTGNGSLAIL
;
A
#
# COMPACT_ATOMS: atom_id res chain seq x y z
N MET A 1 -3.24 12.79 24.18
CA MET A 1 -2.27 12.37 23.13
C MET A 1 -2.40 13.30 21.94
N LYS A 2 -1.29 13.79 21.37
CA LYS A 2 -1.34 14.70 20.21
C LYS A 2 -1.51 13.90 18.91
N TYR A 3 -2.32 14.42 17.99
CA TYR A 3 -2.46 13.88 16.64
C TYR A 3 -1.41 14.51 15.72
N HIS A 4 -0.76 13.70 14.89
CA HIS A 4 -0.05 14.19 13.72
C HIS A 4 -0.99 14.10 12.52
N SER A 5 -1.39 15.24 11.96
CA SER A 5 -2.28 15.29 10.81
C SER A 5 -1.50 15.23 9.50
N GLN A 6 -1.97 14.40 8.56
CA GLN A 6 -1.48 14.31 7.20
C GLN A 6 -2.62 14.61 6.24
N ARG A 7 -2.38 15.49 5.27
CA ARG A 7 -3.32 15.82 4.19
C ARG A 7 -2.73 15.42 2.85
N CYS A 8 -3.57 14.87 1.99
CA CYS A 8 -3.22 14.51 0.62
C CYS A 8 -4.50 14.41 -0.23
N ASP A 9 -4.33 14.08 -1.51
CA ASP A 9 -5.45 13.97 -2.46
C ASP A 9 -6.07 12.56 -2.41
N VAL A 10 -5.25 11.53 -2.17
CA VAL A 10 -5.67 10.13 -2.09
C VAL A 10 -5.01 9.44 -0.89
N ILE A 11 -5.81 8.72 -0.10
CA ILE A 11 -5.32 7.81 0.93
C ILE A 11 -5.59 6.38 0.48
N VAL A 12 -4.55 5.55 0.49
CA VAL A 12 -4.65 4.12 0.20
C VAL A 12 -4.32 3.36 1.49
N VAL A 13 -5.23 2.49 1.93
CA VAL A 13 -5.07 1.68 3.14
C VAL A 13 -4.78 0.23 2.74
N GLY A 14 -3.60 -0.26 3.12
CA GLY A 14 -3.06 -1.56 2.73
C GLY A 14 -2.04 -1.43 1.59
N ALA A 15 -0.85 -1.97 1.79
CA ALA A 15 0.28 -1.95 0.86
C ALA A 15 0.63 -3.34 0.31
N GLY A 16 -0.41 -4.15 0.07
CA GLY A 16 -0.33 -5.27 -0.87
C GLY A 16 -0.20 -4.81 -2.32
N LEU A 17 -0.11 -5.75 -3.27
CA LEU A 17 0.00 -5.42 -4.70
C LEU A 17 -1.09 -4.45 -5.19
N ALA A 18 -2.36 -4.71 -4.86
CA ALA A 18 -3.46 -3.83 -5.24
C ALA A 18 -3.28 -2.39 -4.72
N GLY A 19 -2.88 -2.23 -3.46
CA GLY A 19 -2.66 -0.93 -2.85
C GLY A 19 -1.43 -0.21 -3.40
N ILE A 20 -0.34 -0.93 -3.64
CA ILE A 20 0.85 -0.40 -4.31
C ILE A 20 0.48 0.10 -5.71
N CYS A 21 -0.21 -0.72 -6.51
CA CYS A 21 -0.64 -0.32 -7.85
C CYS A 21 -1.56 0.90 -7.83
N ALA A 22 -2.54 0.94 -6.92
CA ALA A 22 -3.44 2.09 -6.76
C ALA A 22 -2.67 3.36 -6.38
N ALA A 23 -1.77 3.27 -5.39
CA ALA A 23 -1.01 4.40 -4.90
C ALA A 23 -0.02 4.94 -5.94
N VAL A 24 0.71 4.05 -6.62
CA VAL A 24 1.69 4.41 -7.66
C VAL A 24 0.96 5.03 -8.85
N THR A 25 -0.16 4.45 -9.29
CA THR A 25 -0.97 5.00 -10.39
C THR A 25 -1.46 6.41 -10.05
N ALA A 26 -2.05 6.60 -8.88
CA ALA A 26 -2.55 7.92 -8.44
C ALA A 26 -1.40 8.94 -8.34
N ALA A 27 -0.25 8.55 -7.79
CA ALA A 27 0.92 9.43 -7.67
C ALA A 27 1.47 9.85 -9.04
N ARG A 28 1.56 8.90 -9.99
CA ARG A 28 1.98 9.16 -11.38
C ARG A 28 0.95 9.99 -12.17
N ALA A 29 -0.33 9.87 -11.84
CA ALA A 29 -1.40 10.73 -12.36
C ALA A 29 -1.39 12.15 -11.75
N GLY A 30 -0.49 12.43 -10.80
CA GLY A 30 -0.31 13.76 -10.23
C GLY A 30 -1.04 14.00 -8.91
N ALA A 31 -1.65 12.98 -8.29
CA ALA A 31 -2.19 13.11 -6.95
C ALA A 31 -1.06 13.09 -5.90
N LEU A 32 -1.24 13.80 -4.79
CA LEU A 32 -0.51 13.54 -3.56
C LEU A 32 -1.12 12.33 -2.87
N VAL A 33 -0.31 11.31 -2.60
CA VAL A 33 -0.80 10.03 -2.09
C VAL A 33 -0.16 9.70 -0.75
N SER A 34 -0.96 9.23 0.19
CA SER A 34 -0.48 8.56 1.40
C SER A 34 -0.88 7.08 1.35
N LEU A 35 0.12 6.20 1.28
CA LEU A 35 -0.04 4.75 1.38
C LEU A 35 0.22 4.33 2.83
N VAL A 36 -0.77 3.72 3.47
CA VAL A 36 -0.73 3.35 4.89
C VAL A 36 -0.81 1.84 5.02
N GLU A 37 0.15 1.22 5.70
CA GLU A 37 0.22 -0.21 5.95
C GLU A 37 0.25 -0.49 7.45
N ALA A 38 -0.51 -1.50 7.86
CA ALA A 38 -0.57 -1.94 9.25
C ALA A 38 0.73 -2.62 9.71
N ARG A 39 1.45 -3.26 8.78
CA ARG A 39 2.66 -4.04 9.05
C ARG A 39 3.95 -3.30 8.71
N SER A 40 5.06 -3.87 9.14
CA SER A 40 6.41 -3.34 8.89
C SER A 40 6.92 -3.59 7.45
N SER A 41 6.26 -4.49 6.71
CA SER A 41 6.70 -4.97 5.39
C SER A 41 5.72 -4.61 4.28
N LEU A 42 6.22 -4.55 3.04
CA LEU A 42 5.43 -4.27 1.84
C LEU A 42 5.04 -5.56 1.11
N GLY A 43 4.10 -5.43 0.18
CA GLY A 43 3.71 -6.51 -0.74
C GLY A 43 2.61 -7.43 -0.20
N GLY A 44 2.20 -7.28 1.05
CA GLY A 44 1.14 -8.10 1.64
C GLY A 44 1.48 -9.59 1.52
N ARG A 45 0.67 -10.36 0.79
CA ARG A 45 0.89 -11.80 0.62
C ARG A 45 2.20 -12.14 -0.11
N ILE A 46 2.64 -11.31 -1.06
CA ILE A 46 3.87 -11.57 -1.83
C ILE A 46 5.14 -11.12 -1.10
N GLY A 47 4.98 -10.42 0.03
CA GLY A 47 6.06 -9.92 0.86
C GLY A 47 6.72 -11.02 1.68
N ARG A 48 7.77 -10.64 2.42
CA ARG A 48 8.62 -11.56 3.20
C ARG A 48 7.95 -12.29 4.36
N GLU A 49 6.74 -11.88 4.76
CA GLU A 49 6.03 -12.53 5.87
C GLU A 49 5.21 -13.75 5.43
N VAL A 50 4.61 -13.67 4.24
CA VAL A 50 3.69 -14.71 3.73
C VAL A 50 4.32 -15.48 2.56
N CYS A 51 5.30 -14.88 1.87
CA CYS A 51 6.11 -15.53 0.85
C CYS A 51 5.30 -16.16 -0.28
N PHE A 52 4.19 -15.52 -0.68
CA PHE A 52 3.44 -15.95 -1.86
C PHE A 52 4.20 -15.58 -3.14
N PRO A 53 4.17 -16.41 -4.19
CA PRO A 53 4.77 -16.03 -5.47
C PRO A 53 4.06 -14.81 -6.06
N LEU A 54 4.80 -14.03 -6.86
CA LEU A 54 4.28 -12.81 -7.48
C LEU A 54 3.23 -13.12 -8.56
N GLU A 55 3.41 -14.25 -9.25
CA GLU A 55 2.46 -14.82 -10.20
C GLU A 55 2.10 -16.25 -9.76
N ASP A 56 0.81 -16.59 -9.78
CA ASP A 56 0.30 -17.94 -9.51
C ASP A 56 -0.03 -18.63 -10.84
N GLY A 57 0.85 -19.52 -11.29
CA GLY A 57 0.65 -20.24 -12.55
C GLY A 57 1.95 -20.81 -13.15
N SER A 58 1.80 -21.88 -13.93
CA SER A 58 2.89 -22.48 -14.67
C SER A 58 3.43 -21.49 -15.71
N VAL A 59 4.73 -21.20 -15.61
CA VAL A 59 5.58 -20.40 -16.50
C VAL A 59 5.35 -18.87 -16.41
N PRO A 60 6.18 -18.14 -15.60
CA PRO A 60 6.13 -16.67 -15.38
C PRO A 60 6.36 -15.77 -16.62
N ASN A 61 6.28 -16.33 -17.82
CA ASN A 61 6.56 -15.66 -19.09
C ASN A 61 5.65 -16.16 -20.21
N PHE A 62 4.53 -16.83 -19.88
CA PHE A 62 3.56 -17.17 -20.89
C PHE A 62 2.79 -15.92 -21.31
N ALA A 63 2.98 -15.48 -22.55
CA ALA A 63 2.45 -14.21 -23.06
C ALA A 63 0.94 -14.03 -22.86
N TYR A 64 0.17 -15.12 -22.79
CA TYR A 64 -1.28 -15.10 -22.62
C TYR A 64 -1.77 -15.14 -21.16
N PHE A 65 -0.88 -15.41 -20.19
CA PHE A 65 -1.22 -15.43 -18.76
C PHE A 65 -0.49 -14.34 -17.95
N ARG A 66 0.48 -13.65 -18.55
CA ARG A 66 1.24 -12.59 -17.90
C ARG A 66 0.37 -11.38 -17.64
N GLU A 67 0.32 -10.93 -16.39
CA GLU A 67 -0.29 -9.66 -16.03
C GLU A 67 0.59 -8.51 -16.55
N THR A 68 -0.02 -7.51 -17.17
CA THR A 68 0.69 -6.37 -17.79
C THR A 68 0.60 -5.10 -16.93
N GLY A 69 1.24 -4.01 -17.37
CA GLY A 69 1.16 -2.71 -16.70
C GLY A 69 2.05 -2.62 -15.46
N LEU A 70 1.53 -2.06 -14.36
CA LEU A 70 2.33 -1.86 -13.15
C LEU A 70 2.78 -3.17 -12.49
N LEU A 71 1.99 -4.24 -12.61
CA LEU A 71 2.37 -5.55 -12.08
C LEU A 71 3.60 -6.10 -12.82
N ASP A 72 3.62 -5.91 -14.14
CA ASP A 72 4.76 -6.29 -14.98
C ASP A 72 6.01 -5.46 -14.67
N GLU A 73 5.83 -4.14 -14.45
CA GLU A 73 6.92 -3.27 -14.01
C GLU A 73 7.52 -3.73 -12.67
N ILE A 74 6.68 -4.10 -11.69
CA ILE A 74 7.12 -4.64 -10.40
C ILE A 74 7.86 -5.97 -10.58
N LEU A 75 7.32 -6.88 -11.40
CA LEU A 75 7.95 -8.16 -11.70
C LEU A 75 9.33 -7.99 -12.33
N LEU A 76 9.42 -7.17 -13.38
CA LEU A 76 10.67 -6.88 -14.08
C LEU A 76 11.68 -6.20 -13.15
N THR A 77 11.24 -5.27 -12.30
CA THR A 77 12.11 -4.61 -11.31
C THR A 77 12.64 -5.62 -10.30
N ASN A 78 11.79 -6.54 -9.81
CA ASN A 78 12.21 -7.62 -8.93
C ASN A 78 13.23 -8.54 -9.62
N LEU A 79 12.97 -8.99 -10.85
CA LEU A 79 13.91 -9.84 -11.60
C LEU A 79 15.25 -9.14 -11.85
N ALA A 80 15.24 -7.84 -12.12
CA ALA A 80 16.44 -7.06 -12.40
C ALA A 80 17.27 -6.73 -11.15
N SER A 81 16.66 -6.68 -9.96
CA SER A 81 17.29 -6.13 -8.75
C SER A 81 17.38 -7.10 -7.56
N ASN A 82 16.65 -8.21 -7.60
CA ASN A 82 16.66 -9.26 -6.58
C ASN A 82 17.51 -10.46 -7.03
N PHE A 83 18.82 -10.23 -7.16
CA PHE A 83 19.78 -11.26 -7.61
C PHE A 83 19.84 -12.48 -6.67
N ASP A 84 19.56 -12.26 -5.40
CA ASP A 84 19.52 -13.32 -4.38
C ASP A 84 18.31 -14.26 -4.55
N GLY A 85 17.26 -13.80 -5.25
CA GLY A 85 16.03 -14.55 -5.45
C GLY A 85 15.21 -14.75 -4.17
N THR A 86 15.49 -14.01 -3.11
CA THR A 86 14.86 -14.16 -1.79
C THR A 86 13.64 -13.25 -1.62
N TYR A 87 12.79 -13.55 -0.63
CA TYR A 87 11.64 -12.70 -0.32
C TYR A 87 12.06 -11.41 0.40
N GLU A 88 13.19 -11.43 1.10
CA GLU A 88 13.85 -10.28 1.72
C GLU A 88 14.37 -9.33 0.64
N GLY A 89 15.04 -9.88 -0.39
CA GLY A 89 15.46 -9.09 -1.55
C GLY A 89 14.27 -8.48 -2.28
N ARG A 90 13.15 -9.21 -2.38
CA ARG A 90 11.89 -8.68 -2.94
C ARG A 90 11.31 -7.55 -2.10
N ASP A 91 11.26 -7.69 -0.77
CA ASP A 91 10.76 -6.64 0.14
C ASP A 91 11.60 -5.36 -0.02
N ARG A 92 12.93 -5.48 -0.13
CA ARG A 92 13.81 -4.35 -0.46
C ARG A 92 13.45 -3.71 -1.79
N VAL A 93 13.30 -4.50 -2.85
CA VAL A 93 12.94 -3.98 -4.19
C VAL A 93 11.59 -3.26 -4.18
N LEU A 94 10.58 -3.83 -3.52
CA LEU A 94 9.27 -3.18 -3.37
C LEU A 94 9.37 -1.86 -2.61
N ASN A 95 10.19 -1.81 -1.56
CA ASN A 95 10.43 -0.60 -0.77
C ASN A 95 11.08 0.50 -1.62
N ASP A 96 12.15 0.15 -2.35
CA ASP A 96 12.82 1.07 -3.27
C ASP A 96 11.86 1.57 -4.37
N PHE A 97 11.07 0.65 -4.94
CA PHE A 97 10.08 0.96 -5.96
C PHE A 97 9.03 1.95 -5.47
N VAL A 98 8.40 1.69 -4.31
CA VAL A 98 7.37 2.57 -3.73
C VAL A 98 7.95 3.92 -3.32
N ARG A 99 9.11 3.93 -2.66
CA ARG A 99 9.75 5.18 -2.18
C ARG A 99 10.33 6.05 -3.29
N SER A 100 10.64 5.48 -4.45
CA SER A 100 11.11 6.25 -5.61
C SER A 100 10.02 7.15 -6.23
N GLN A 101 8.74 6.96 -5.87
CA GLN A 101 7.65 7.75 -6.44
C GLN A 101 7.56 9.14 -5.79
N LYS A 102 7.74 10.21 -6.58
CA LYS A 102 7.85 11.60 -6.11
C LYS A 102 6.66 12.14 -5.29
N ARG A 103 5.44 11.63 -5.52
CA ARG A 103 4.20 12.14 -4.90
C ARG A 103 3.53 11.12 -3.98
N LEU A 104 4.27 10.10 -3.54
CA LEU A 104 3.77 9.03 -2.70
C LEU A 104 4.54 9.01 -1.39
N LEU A 105 3.84 9.22 -0.28
CA LEU A 105 4.36 9.00 1.07
C LEU A 105 3.89 7.64 1.56
N TYR A 106 4.84 6.83 2.05
CA TYR A 106 4.57 5.52 2.60
C TYR A 106 4.72 5.52 4.13
N PHE A 107 3.71 5.00 4.82
CA PHE A 107 3.65 4.82 6.26
C PHE A 107 3.46 3.34 6.58
N ASN A 108 4.41 2.74 7.28
CA ASN A 108 4.38 1.36 7.77
C ASN A 108 4.14 1.31 9.28
N ASP A 109 3.87 0.12 9.82
CA ASP A 109 3.60 -0.12 11.25
C ASP A 109 2.48 0.76 11.82
N LEU A 110 1.49 1.05 10.98
CA LEU A 110 0.44 2.03 11.28
C LEU A 110 -0.95 1.48 10.96
N PRO A 111 -1.47 0.51 11.73
CA PRO A 111 -2.82 0.01 11.56
C PRO A 111 -3.84 1.14 11.68
N VAL A 112 -4.75 1.20 10.70
CA VAL A 112 -5.93 2.07 10.72
C VAL A 112 -6.99 1.44 11.62
N ILE A 113 -7.42 2.19 12.63
CA ILE A 113 -8.30 1.70 13.70
C ILE A 113 -9.63 2.44 13.79
N GLU A 114 -9.77 3.56 13.09
CA GLU A 114 -10.93 4.43 13.20
C GLU A 114 -11.13 5.19 11.89
N ALA A 115 -12.38 5.27 11.44
CA ALA A 115 -12.83 6.12 10.33
C ALA A 115 -13.89 7.09 10.86
N GLU A 116 -13.61 8.38 10.79
CA GLU A 116 -14.60 9.41 11.11
C GLU A 116 -15.44 9.69 9.87
N LEU A 117 -16.75 9.38 9.95
CA LEU A 117 -17.72 9.74 8.92
C LEU A 117 -18.37 11.09 9.21
N ASN A 118 -18.96 11.70 8.20
CA ASN A 118 -19.84 12.85 8.39
C ASN A 118 -21.18 12.46 9.04
N GLU A 119 -21.98 13.46 9.45
CA GLU A 119 -23.27 13.24 10.10
C GLU A 119 -24.24 12.37 9.26
N ARG A 120 -24.16 12.48 7.93
CA ARG A 120 -24.99 11.71 6.99
C ARG A 120 -24.47 10.28 6.73
N LYS A 121 -23.27 9.95 7.20
CA LYS A 121 -22.57 8.68 6.98
C LYS A 121 -22.36 8.32 5.51
N ASP A 122 -22.29 9.30 4.63
CA ASP A 122 -22.06 9.11 3.18
C ASP A 122 -20.63 9.47 2.75
N LYS A 123 -19.84 10.10 3.63
CA LYS A 123 -18.45 10.50 3.35
C LYS A 123 -17.53 10.27 4.54
N ILE A 124 -16.34 9.77 4.26
CA ILE A 124 -15.23 9.68 5.20
C ILE A 124 -14.57 11.07 5.34
N LEU A 125 -14.54 11.60 6.56
CA LEU A 125 -13.87 12.85 6.90
C LEU A 125 -12.39 12.63 7.19
N SER A 126 -12.06 11.58 7.96
CA SER A 126 -10.68 11.22 8.27
C SER A 126 -10.55 9.76 8.64
N VAL A 127 -9.35 9.21 8.46
CA VAL A 127 -8.98 7.89 9.01
C VAL A 127 -7.83 8.07 9.99
N THR A 128 -7.87 7.36 11.11
CA THR A 128 -6.84 7.43 12.15
C THR A 128 -6.07 6.12 12.21
N GLY A 129 -4.77 6.22 11.97
CA GLY A 129 -3.80 5.17 12.22
C GLY A 129 -3.15 5.31 13.59
N ILE A 130 -2.87 4.19 14.23
CA ILE A 130 -2.10 4.14 15.47
C ILE A 130 -0.80 3.40 15.23
N ASP A 131 0.31 3.91 15.75
CA ASP A 131 1.58 3.20 15.74
C ASP A 131 1.44 1.85 16.47
N GLY A 132 2.17 0.82 16.04
CA GLY A 132 2.10 -0.53 16.62
C GLY A 132 2.35 -0.58 18.14
N LEU A 133 3.04 0.41 18.70
CA LEU A 133 3.27 0.57 20.14
C LEU A 133 2.21 1.42 20.86
N GLY A 134 1.18 1.90 20.16
CA GLY A 134 0.12 2.72 20.71
C GLY A 134 0.52 4.16 21.07
N ARG A 135 1.76 4.57 20.74
CA ARG A 135 2.36 5.82 21.26
C ARG A 135 2.02 7.05 20.45
N SER A 136 1.78 6.89 19.15
CA SER A 136 1.44 7.99 18.26
C SER A 136 0.18 7.69 17.47
N ARG A 137 -0.67 8.71 17.32
CA ARG A 137 -1.85 8.66 16.45
C ARG A 137 -1.62 9.60 15.29
N ARG A 138 -1.85 9.10 14.08
CA ARG A 138 -1.78 9.87 12.85
C ARG A 138 -3.17 9.92 12.23
N ARG A 139 -3.61 11.13 11.90
CA ARG A 139 -4.91 11.36 11.26
C ARG A 139 -4.68 11.73 9.81
N PHE A 140 -5.27 10.97 8.90
CA PHE A 140 -5.17 11.20 7.47
C PHE A 140 -6.49 11.76 6.95
N MET A 141 -6.40 12.83 6.18
CA MET A 141 -7.56 13.48 5.54
C MET A 141 -7.30 13.61 4.05
N ALA A 142 -8.22 13.10 3.24
CA ALA A 142 -8.22 13.25 1.79
C ALA A 142 -9.65 13.29 1.25
N PRO A 143 -9.86 13.81 0.02
CA PRO A 143 -11.14 13.69 -0.66
C PRO A 143 -11.44 12.26 -1.16
N VAL A 144 -10.41 11.41 -1.33
CA VAL A 144 -10.55 10.03 -1.83
C VAL A 144 -9.83 9.05 -0.91
N TYR A 145 -10.51 7.95 -0.59
CA TYR A 145 -9.99 6.82 0.19
C TYR A 145 -10.13 5.54 -0.62
N ILE A 146 -9.09 4.70 -0.62
CA ILE A 146 -9.07 3.41 -1.31
C ILE A 146 -8.74 2.34 -0.28
N ASP A 147 -9.65 1.39 -0.08
CA ASP A 147 -9.43 0.23 0.78
C ASP A 147 -8.77 -0.90 -0.03
N CYS A 148 -7.55 -1.24 0.36
CA CYS A 148 -6.75 -2.34 -0.18
C CYS A 148 -6.27 -3.27 0.95
N THR A 149 -7.01 -3.34 2.07
CA THR A 149 -6.68 -4.18 3.23
C THR A 149 -6.89 -5.68 2.99
N GLY A 150 -7.57 -6.04 1.89
CA GLY A 150 -7.83 -7.42 1.46
C GLY A 150 -9.07 -8.05 2.11
N ASN A 151 -9.54 -7.51 3.23
CA ASN A 151 -10.74 -7.97 3.95
C ASN A 151 -11.80 -6.86 4.12
N GLY A 152 -11.59 -5.68 3.54
CA GLY A 152 -12.53 -4.56 3.65
C GLY A 152 -12.55 -3.94 5.05
N SER A 153 -11.42 -3.93 5.77
CA SER A 153 -11.37 -3.44 7.16
C SER A 153 -11.87 -2.02 7.29
N LEU A 154 -11.66 -1.16 6.28
CA LEU A 154 -12.10 0.23 6.34
C LEU A 154 -13.63 0.37 6.28
N ALA A 155 -14.33 -0.58 5.64
CA ALA A 155 -15.78 -0.56 5.54
C ALA A 155 -16.49 -0.90 6.87
N ILE A 156 -15.77 -1.52 7.81
CA ILE A 156 -16.31 -1.93 9.11
C ILE A 156 -16.11 -0.83 10.17
N LEU A 157 -15.13 0.05 9.97
CA LEU A 157 -14.78 1.17 10.86
C LEU A 157 -15.78 2.33 10.74
#